data_AF-A0A9X2ZDM9-F1
#
_entry.id   AF-A0A9X2ZDM9-F1
#
_cell.length_a   1.000
_cell.length_b   1.000
_cell.length_c   1.000
_cell.angle_alpha   90.00
_cell.angle_beta   90.00
_cell.angle_gamma   90.00
#
_symmetry.space_group_name_H-M   'P 1'
#
loop_
_entity.id
_entity.type
_entity.pdbx_description
1 polymer ?
#
loop_
_entity_poly.entity_id
_entity_poly.type
_entity_poly.pdbx_seq_one_letter_code
_entity_poly.pdbx_strand_id
1 'polypeptide(L)'
;MDNNIREVYCVADGYVYIFDIKTTIQNKNDLEPIIINDVLISENLSMKFRYILGSLNFMFNETLSACHNVEKKQSIAVKIVKLLLKIIETFEGNMEPTDIEERIHQIDAERVELKLILT
;
A
#
# COMPACT_ATOMS: atom_id res chain seq x y z
N MET A 1 2.69 11.83 -25.83
CA MET A 1 3.00 10.57 -25.14
C MET A 1 2.46 10.76 -23.73
N ASP A 2 1.32 10.16 -23.44
CA ASP A 2 0.65 10.32 -22.15
C ASP A 2 1.53 9.71 -21.06
N ASN A 3 2.23 10.57 -20.31
CA ASN A 3 2.84 10.22 -19.04
C ASN A 3 1.72 10.04 -17.99
N ASN A 4 0.82 9.08 -18.23
CA ASN A 4 -0.08 8.63 -17.19
C ASN A 4 0.77 7.85 -16.20
N ILE A 5 1.23 8.57 -15.17
CA ILE A 5 1.74 7.98 -13.93
C ILE A 5 0.63 7.05 -13.46
N ARG A 6 0.80 5.75 -13.65
CA ARG A 6 -0.15 4.75 -13.17
C ARG A 6 0.01 4.70 -11.67
N GLU A 7 -0.98 5.19 -10.95
CA GLU A 7 -1.09 4.97 -9.52
C GLU A 7 -1.04 3.46 -9.25
N VAL A 8 -0.25 3.05 -8.27
CA VAL A 8 -0.11 1.62 -7.92
C VAL A 8 -1.30 1.11 -7.11
N TYR A 9 -2.11 2.02 -6.58
CA TYR A 9 -3.37 1.71 -5.94
C TYR A 9 -4.41 2.78 -6.24
N CYS A 10 -5.67 2.40 -6.16
CA CYS A 10 -6.79 3.34 -6.18
C CYS A 10 -7.93 2.80 -5.28
N VAL A 11 -8.93 3.65 -5.05
CA VAL A 11 -10.17 3.27 -4.37
C VAL A 11 -11.32 3.42 -5.35
N ALA A 12 -12.01 2.32 -5.66
CA ALA A 12 -13.15 2.31 -6.55
C ALA A 12 -14.26 1.43 -5.96
N ASP A 13 -15.50 1.88 -6.06
CA ASP A 13 -16.67 1.18 -5.51
C ASP A 13 -16.52 0.80 -4.02
N GLY A 14 -15.77 1.60 -3.25
CA GLY A 14 -15.48 1.38 -1.85
C GLY A 14 -14.43 0.30 -1.55
N TYR A 15 -13.76 -0.26 -2.57
CA TYR A 15 -12.68 -1.24 -2.42
C TYR A 15 -11.33 -0.64 -2.80
N VAL A 16 -10.28 -1.07 -2.11
CA VAL A 16 -8.90 -0.78 -2.50
C VAL A 16 -8.51 -1.73 -3.62
N TYR A 17 -7.98 -1.18 -4.70
CA TYR A 17 -7.34 -1.90 -5.79
C TYR A 17 -5.84 -1.64 -5.73
N ILE A 18 -5.02 -2.68 -5.89
CA ILE A 18 -3.57 -2.58 -5.98
C ILE A 18 -3.14 -3.23 -7.30
N PHE A 19 -2.46 -2.50 -8.18
CA PHE A 19 -2.17 -2.95 -9.55
C PHE A 19 -3.40 -3.51 -10.29
N ASP A 20 -4.54 -2.81 -10.17
CA ASP A 20 -5.84 -3.23 -10.72
C ASP A 20 -6.41 -4.54 -10.12
N ILE A 21 -5.76 -5.12 -9.10
CA ILE A 21 -6.25 -6.28 -8.35
C ILE A 21 -7.18 -5.79 -7.25
N LYS A 22 -8.46 -6.21 -7.32
CA LYS A 22 -9.44 -5.94 -6.26
C LYS A 22 -9.03 -6.67 -4.99
N THR A 23 -8.85 -5.95 -3.89
CA THR A 23 -8.57 -6.54 -2.57
C THR A 23 -9.85 -6.74 -1.76
N THR A 24 -9.74 -7.45 -0.64
CA THR A 24 -10.80 -7.56 0.38
C THR A 24 -10.90 -6.33 1.28
N ILE A 25 -10.04 -5.34 1.07
CA ILE A 25 -9.94 -4.13 1.88
C ILE A 25 -10.95 -3.10 1.37
N GLN A 26 -11.86 -2.70 2.24
CA GLN A 26 -12.86 -1.67 1.95
C GLN A 26 -12.45 -0.35 2.56
N ASN A 27 -12.44 0.69 1.73
CA ASN A 27 -12.26 2.08 2.11
C ASN A 27 -13.37 2.89 1.43
N LYS A 28 -14.53 3.01 2.08
CA LYS A 28 -15.70 3.66 1.48
C LYS A 28 -15.54 5.17 1.35
N ASN A 29 -14.92 5.79 2.34
CA ASN A 29 -14.53 7.19 2.36
C ASN A 29 -13.46 7.42 3.44
N ASP A 30 -12.86 8.61 3.45
CA ASP A 30 -11.77 8.95 4.38
C ASP A 30 -12.21 9.11 5.84
N LEU A 31 -13.51 9.28 6.09
CA LEU A 31 -14.08 9.50 7.42
C LEU A 31 -14.49 8.20 8.14
N GLU A 32 -14.76 7.15 7.38
CA GLU A 32 -15.15 5.84 7.91
C GLU A 32 -13.92 4.98 8.24
N PRO A 33 -13.98 4.09 9.24
CA PRO A 33 -12.92 3.12 9.44
C PRO A 33 -12.84 2.13 8.28
N ILE A 34 -11.63 1.64 8.01
CA ILE A 34 -11.38 0.63 6.99
C ILE A 34 -11.95 -0.71 7.46
N ILE A 35 -12.42 -1.51 6.51
CA ILE A 35 -12.82 -2.90 6.76
C ILE A 35 -11.82 -3.81 6.03
N ILE A 36 -11.23 -4.78 6.73
CA ILE A 36 -10.33 -5.79 6.15
C ILE A 36 -10.91 -7.15 6.51
N ASN A 37 -11.26 -7.96 5.51
CA ASN A 37 -11.86 -9.29 5.72
C ASN A 37 -13.06 -9.26 6.68
N ASP A 38 -14.00 -8.36 6.42
CA ASP A 38 -15.19 -8.11 7.26
C ASP A 38 -14.92 -7.64 8.70
N VAL A 39 -13.66 -7.38 9.05
CA VAL A 39 -13.25 -6.79 10.33
C VAL A 39 -13.12 -5.28 10.18
N LEU A 40 -13.94 -4.53 10.92
CA LEU A 40 -13.80 -3.09 11.07
C LEU A 40 -12.61 -2.77 11.98
N ILE A 41 -11.57 -2.14 11.45
CA ILE A 41 -10.39 -1.76 12.22
C ILE A 41 -10.56 -0.39 12.89
N SER A 42 -9.72 -0.08 13.90
CA SER A 42 -9.79 1.22 14.58
C SER A 42 -9.50 2.39 13.65
N GLU A 43 -9.98 3.58 14.00
CA GLU A 43 -9.72 4.81 13.23
C GLU A 43 -8.22 5.12 13.11
N ASN A 44 -7.46 4.93 14.19
CA ASN A 44 -6.01 5.12 14.19
C ASN A 44 -5.32 4.16 13.21
N LEU A 45 -5.70 2.88 13.24
CA LEU A 45 -5.15 1.88 12.35
C LEU A 45 -5.56 2.14 10.89
N SER A 46 -6.79 2.63 10.66
CA SER A 46 -7.28 3.08 9.35
C SER A 46 -6.44 4.22 8.79
N MET A 47 -6.20 5.27 9.58
CA MET A 47 -5.36 6.40 9.17
C MET A 47 -3.93 5.95 8.83
N LYS A 48 -3.35 5.08 9.67
CA LYS A 48 -2.03 4.51 9.41
C LYS A 48 -2.01 3.73 8.09
N PHE A 49 -3.01 2.88 7.86
CA PHE A 49 -3.07 2.09 6.64
C PHE A 49 -3.21 2.95 5.38
N ARG A 50 -4.07 3.98 5.40
CA ARG A 50 -4.15 4.98 4.31
C ARG A 50 -2.81 5.65 4.05
N TYR A 51 -2.11 6.05 5.11
CA TYR A 51 -0.78 6.64 4.99
C TYR A 51 0.23 5.67 4.36
N ILE A 52 0.20 4.39 4.73
CA ILE A 52 1.06 3.36 4.13
C ILE A 52 0.82 3.28 2.62
N LEU A 53 -0.44 3.14 2.18
CA LEU A 53 -0.78 3.05 0.75
C LEU A 53 -0.36 4.32 -0.01
N GLY A 54 -0.70 5.50 0.52
CA GLY A 54 -0.30 6.78 -0.06
C GLY A 54 1.22 6.94 -0.17
N SER A 55 1.95 6.56 0.88
CA SER A 55 3.41 6.59 0.91
C SER A 55 4.02 5.63 -0.10
N LEU A 56 3.46 4.43 -0.29
CA LEU A 56 3.96 3.47 -1.29
C LEU A 56 3.75 3.97 -2.71
N ASN A 57 2.57 4.54 -3.00
CA ASN A 57 2.28 5.17 -4.29
C ASN A 57 3.24 6.31 -4.59
N PHE A 58 3.45 7.20 -3.62
CA PHE A 58 4.39 8.30 -3.75
C PHE A 58 5.82 7.80 -4.01
N MET A 59 6.31 6.85 -3.20
CA MET A 59 7.65 6.28 -3.37
C MET A 59 7.83 5.60 -4.72
N PHE A 60 6.80 4.93 -5.24
CA PHE A 60 6.85 4.32 -6.57
C PHE A 60 6.97 5.39 -7.66
N ASN A 61 6.13 6.42 -7.60
CA ASN A 61 6.12 7.52 -8.57
C ASN A 61 7.43 8.31 -8.57
N GLU A 62 7.99 8.58 -7.39
CA GLU A 62 9.31 9.21 -7.24
C GLU A 62 10.41 8.33 -7.85
N THR A 63 10.38 7.03 -7.57
CA THR A 63 11.31 6.07 -8.14
C THR A 63 11.24 6.07 -9.67
N LEU A 64 10.04 6.19 -10.24
CA LEU A 64 9.86 6.27 -11.69
C LEU A 64 10.30 7.61 -12.30
N SER A 65 10.21 8.70 -11.54
CA SER A 65 10.53 10.06 -12.03
C SER A 65 11.99 10.46 -11.85
N ALA A 66 12.75 9.75 -11.00
CA ALA A 66 14.16 10.04 -10.73
C ALA A 66 15.05 9.89 -11.99
N CYS A 67 15.90 10.90 -12.24
CA CYS A 67 16.72 11.03 -13.46
C CYS A 67 18.10 10.34 -13.44
N HIS A 68 18.45 9.55 -12.42
CA HIS A 68 19.79 8.94 -12.31
C HIS A 68 19.75 7.47 -11.82
N ASN A 69 20.72 6.66 -12.26
CA ASN A 69 20.95 5.23 -11.97
C ASN A 69 19.71 4.31 -12.15
N VAL A 70 19.59 3.76 -13.37
CA VAL A 70 18.53 2.83 -13.77
C VAL A 70 18.48 1.58 -12.89
N GLU A 71 19.62 1.02 -12.50
CA GLU A 71 19.68 -0.20 -11.69
C GLU A 71 19.14 0.03 -10.28
N LYS A 72 19.53 1.13 -9.63
CA LYS A 72 19.00 1.51 -8.30
C LYS A 72 17.49 1.74 -8.37
N LYS A 73 17.02 2.43 -9.41
CA LYS A 73 15.59 2.66 -9.68
C LYS A 73 14.82 1.35 -9.81
N GLN A 74 15.29 0.43 -10.66
CA GLN A 74 14.64 -0.86 -10.86
C GLN A 74 14.61 -1.68 -9.56
N SER A 75 15.72 -1.71 -8.82
CA SER A 75 15.80 -2.41 -7.53
C SER A 75 14.78 -1.89 -6.52
N ILE A 76 14.65 -0.56 -6.38
CA ILE A 76 13.68 0.05 -5.47
C ILE A 76 12.25 -0.21 -5.94
N ALA A 77 11.97 -0.03 -7.24
CA ALA A 77 10.64 -0.30 -7.80
C ALA A 77 10.20 -1.74 -7.54
N VAL A 78 11.09 -2.72 -7.74
CA VAL A 78 10.83 -4.13 -7.44
C VAL A 78 10.51 -4.35 -5.96
N LYS A 79 11.23 -3.68 -5.04
CA LYS A 79 10.95 -3.80 -3.61
C LYS A 79 9.59 -3.21 -3.22
N ILE A 80 9.21 -2.08 -3.80
CA ILE A 80 7.90 -1.47 -3.58
C ILE A 80 6.78 -2.38 -4.13
N VAL A 81 6.95 -2.92 -5.34
CA VAL A 81 6.02 -3.90 -5.93
C VAL A 81 5.88 -5.12 -5.03
N LYS A 82 6.97 -5.68 -4.51
CA LYS A 82 6.93 -6.81 -3.57
C LYS A 82 6.12 -6.50 -2.31
N LEU A 83 6.30 -5.31 -1.73
CA LEU A 83 5.55 -4.93 -0.54
C LEU A 83 4.05 -4.73 -0.84
N LEU A 84 3.71 -4.18 -2.01
CA LEU A 84 2.32 -4.05 -2.45
C LEU A 84 1.65 -5.41 -2.71
N LEU A 85 2.35 -6.35 -3.33
CA LEU A 85 1.86 -7.73 -3.50
C LEU A 85 1.70 -8.42 -2.14
N LYS A 86 2.65 -8.20 -1.21
CA LYS A 86 2.54 -8.70 0.15
C LYS A 86 1.30 -8.16 0.85
N ILE A 87 0.90 -6.89 0.66
CA ILE A 87 -0.35 -6.36 1.22
C ILE A 87 -1.56 -7.14 0.71
N ILE A 88 -1.61 -7.44 -0.59
CA ILE A 88 -2.69 -8.25 -1.17
C ILE A 88 -2.74 -9.62 -0.48
N GLU A 89 -1.63 -10.36 -0.51
CA GLU A 89 -1.54 -11.72 0.05
C GLU A 89 -1.82 -11.75 1.56
N THR A 90 -1.30 -10.76 2.30
CA THR A 90 -1.40 -10.69 3.76
C THR A 90 -2.83 -10.53 4.22
N PHE A 91 -3.68 -9.89 3.41
CA PHE A 91 -5.08 -9.67 3.77
C PHE A 91 -6.04 -10.53 2.94
N GLU A 92 -5.56 -11.59 2.27
CA GLU A 92 -6.45 -12.60 1.71
C GLU A 92 -6.84 -13.63 2.78
N GLY A 93 -8.15 -13.79 3.02
CA GLY A 93 -8.71 -14.83 3.89
C GLY A 93 -9.13 -14.34 5.28
N ASN A 94 -9.72 -15.24 6.08
CA ASN A 94 -10.24 -14.88 7.40
C ASN A 94 -9.10 -14.58 8.38
N MET A 95 -9.22 -13.48 9.12
CA MET A 95 -8.16 -12.99 10.01
C MET A 95 -8.77 -12.35 11.26
N GLU A 96 -8.17 -12.58 12.42
CA GLU A 96 -8.61 -11.93 13.66
C GLU A 96 -8.13 -10.46 13.71
N PRO A 97 -8.85 -9.56 14.40
CA PRO A 97 -8.50 -8.13 14.45
C PRO A 97 -7.08 -7.85 14.95
N THR A 98 -6.61 -8.61 15.94
CA THR A 98 -5.26 -8.47 16.51
C THR A 98 -4.18 -8.84 15.50
N ASP A 99 -4.45 -9.84 14.65
CA ASP A 99 -3.52 -10.24 13.60
C ASP A 99 -3.43 -9.14 12.53
N ILE A 100 -4.56 -8.52 12.18
CA ILE A 100 -4.60 -7.41 11.20
C ILE A 100 -3.73 -6.23 11.69
N GLU A 101 -3.84 -5.86 12.96
CA GLU A 101 -3.02 -4.80 13.54
C GLU A 101 -1.53 -5.13 13.45
N GLU A 102 -1.13 -6.33 13.88
CA GLU A 102 0.27 -6.77 13.81
C GLU A 102 0.80 -6.73 12.36
N ARG A 103 0.00 -7.21 11.39
CA ARG A 103 0.36 -7.20 9.98
C ARG A 103 0.53 -5.78 9.43
N ILE A 104 -0.35 -4.85 9.78
CA ILE A 104 -0.21 -3.44 9.38
C ILE A 104 1.08 -2.84 9.95
N HIS A 105 1.43 -3.17 11.20
CA HIS A 105 2.69 -2.72 11.80
C HIS A 105 3.94 -3.31 11.10
N GLN A 106 3.90 -4.59 10.71
CA GLN A 106 4.97 -5.23 9.95
C GLN A 106 5.15 -4.57 8.57
N ILE A 107 4.05 -4.32 7.85
CA ILE A 107 4.06 -3.62 6.56
C ILE A 107 4.63 -2.20 6.70
N ASP A 108 4.26 -1.46 7.76
CA ASP A 108 4.79 -0.11 7.99
C ASP A 108 6.30 -0.12 8.26
N ALA A 109 6.79 -1.10 9.02
CA ALA A 109 8.22 -1.25 9.26
C ALA A 109 9.01 -1.46 7.95
N GLU A 110 8.56 -2.38 7.10
CA GLU A 110 9.16 -2.60 5.78
C GLU A 110 9.10 -1.35 4.88
N ARG A 111 7.97 -0.62 4.92
CA ARG A 111 7.83 0.65 4.21
C ARG A 111 8.85 1.69 4.69
N VAL A 112 9.08 1.81 6.00
CA VAL A 112 10.09 2.72 6.57
C VAL A 112 11.49 2.35 6.09
N GLU A 113 11.84 1.07 6.05
CA GLU A 113 13.12 0.59 5.51
C GLU A 113 13.30 0.99 4.04
N LEU A 114 12.25 0.88 3.21
CA LEU A 114 12.30 1.33 1.82
C LEU A 114 12.52 2.84 1.70
N LYS A 115 11.85 3.63 2.55
CA LYS A 115 12.01 5.08 2.57
C LYS A 115 13.46 5.48 2.87
N LEU A 116 14.13 4.79 3.80
CA LEU A 116 15.53 5.07 4.14
C LEU A 116 16.49 4.86 2.97
N ILE A 117 16.17 3.95 2.03
CA ILE A 117 16.98 3.70 0.82
C ILE A 117 16.81 4.81 -0.24
N LEU A 118 15.67 5.51 -0.19
CA LEU A 118 15.32 6.60 -1.11
C LEU A 118 15.93 7.95 -0.71
N THR A 119 16.07 8.22 0.59
CA THR A 119 16.85 9.35 1.14
C THR A 119 18.35 9.18 0.96
#